data_AF-A0A0F9EFX7-F1
#
_entry.id   AF-A0A0F9EFX7-F1
#
_cell.length_a   1.000
_cell.length_b   1.000
_cell.length_c   1.000
_cell.angle_alpha   90.00
_cell.angle_beta   90.00
_cell.angle_gamma   90.00
#
_symmetry.space_group_name_H-M   'P 1'
#
loop_
_entity.id
_entity.type
_entity.pdbx_description
1 polymer ?
#
loop_
_entity_poly.entity_id
_entity_poly.type
_entity_poly.pdbx_seq_one_letter_code
_entity_poly.pdbx_strand_id
1 'polypeptide(L)'
;MSKKRTKGGTINFWCRPEKNPGAFTDGVNYNWGVYNINGRMVNVQSEGRALLATYNTGLGEDTLIFTQDLDIDTSKAHMITVTFSAKELNIYFDGQLQQALDIEPFD
;
A
#
# COMPACT_ATOMS: atom_id res chain seq x y z
N MET A 1 -10.24 -25.67 14.60
CA MET A 1 -9.89 -24.26 14.27
C MET A 1 -10.35 -23.99 12.84
N SER A 2 -11.25 -23.03 12.63
CA SER A 2 -11.69 -22.65 11.28
C SER A 2 -10.56 -21.88 10.61
N LYS A 3 -9.99 -22.40 9.52
CA LYS A 3 -9.10 -21.64 8.64
C LYS A 3 -9.90 -20.45 8.12
N LYS A 4 -9.66 -19.24 8.68
CA LYS A 4 -10.23 -18.02 8.12
C LYS A 4 -9.76 -17.94 6.67
N ARG A 5 -10.67 -18.19 5.73
CA ARG A 5 -10.38 -18.01 4.30
C ARG A 5 -9.98 -16.56 4.09
N THR A 6 -8.74 -16.34 3.65
CA THR A 6 -8.26 -15.05 3.16
C THR A 6 -9.18 -14.61 2.02
N LYS A 7 -9.85 -13.46 2.20
CA LYS A 7 -10.65 -12.82 1.15
C LYS A 7 -9.77 -11.80 0.46
N GLY A 8 -9.62 -11.94 -0.85
CA GLY A 8 -9.00 -10.91 -1.67
C GLY A 8 -9.80 -9.61 -1.64
N GLY A 9 -9.16 -8.53 -2.04
CA GLY A 9 -9.72 -7.20 -2.03
C GLY A 9 -8.96 -6.22 -2.90
N THR A 10 -9.47 -4.99 -2.95
CA THR A 10 -8.88 -3.89 -3.69
C THR A 10 -8.99 -2.61 -2.88
N ILE A 11 -7.89 -1.87 -2.79
CA ILE A 11 -7.81 -0.56 -2.19
C ILE A 11 -7.46 0.42 -3.31
N ASN A 12 -8.23 1.50 -3.43
CA ASN A 12 -7.97 2.56 -4.38
C ASN A 12 -7.89 3.88 -3.64
N PHE A 13 -6.88 4.68 -3.95
CA PHE A 13 -6.79 6.07 -3.48
C PHE A 13 -6.19 6.96 -4.56
N TRP A 14 -6.51 8.25 -4.44
CA TRP A 14 -6.05 9.26 -5.38
C TRP A 14 -5.02 10.15 -4.69
N CYS A 15 -3.83 10.24 -5.26
CA CYS A 15 -2.87 11.28 -4.93
C CYS A 15 -3.26 12.53 -5.72
N ARG A 16 -3.83 13.53 -5.04
CA ARG A 16 -4.23 14.79 -5.67
C ARG A 16 -3.48 15.95 -5.03
N PRO A 17 -2.80 16.81 -5.81
CA PRO A 17 -1.99 17.90 -5.25
C PRO A 17 -2.78 18.82 -4.30
N GLU A 18 -4.06 19.04 -4.60
CA GLU A 18 -4.95 19.90 -3.81
C GLU A 18 -5.47 19.24 -2.51
N LYS A 19 -5.41 17.91 -2.39
CA LYS A 19 -5.90 17.17 -1.22
C LYS A 19 -4.79 16.53 -0.38
N ASN A 20 -3.66 16.23 -1.03
CA ASN A 20 -2.52 15.53 -0.47
C ASN A 20 -1.24 16.36 -0.73
N PRO A 21 -1.18 17.62 -0.24
CA PRO A 21 -0.08 18.51 -0.56
C PRO A 21 1.25 17.93 -0.06
N GLY A 22 2.23 17.82 -0.96
CA GLY A 22 3.56 17.29 -0.65
C GLY A 22 3.66 15.77 -0.54
N ALA A 23 2.55 15.01 -0.73
CA ALA A 23 2.65 13.57 -0.84
C ALA A 23 3.54 13.19 -2.04
N PHE A 24 4.36 12.16 -1.86
CA PHE A 24 5.38 11.73 -2.82
C PHE A 24 6.56 12.69 -3.07
N THR A 25 6.77 13.66 -2.18
CA THR A 25 7.93 14.58 -2.20
C THR A 25 8.98 14.15 -1.19
N ASP A 26 10.26 14.23 -1.56
CA ASP A 26 11.39 13.90 -0.68
C ASP A 26 11.31 14.62 0.68
N GLY A 27 11.48 13.85 1.75
CA GLY A 27 11.39 14.33 3.13
C GLY A 27 9.96 14.50 3.66
N VAL A 28 8.93 14.19 2.87
CA VAL A 28 7.54 14.20 3.32
C VAL A 28 7.03 12.77 3.49
N ASN A 29 6.43 12.52 4.66
CA ASN A 29 5.72 11.28 4.96
C ASN A 29 4.21 11.56 4.94
N TYR A 30 3.44 10.74 4.23
CA TYR A 30 2.00 10.91 4.12
C TYR A 30 1.27 9.59 4.34
N ASN A 31 0.33 9.55 5.30
CA ASN A 31 -0.47 8.36 5.59
C ASN A 31 -1.75 8.35 4.73
N TRP A 32 -1.93 7.29 3.94
CA TRP A 32 -3.10 7.07 3.08
C TRP A 32 -4.25 6.38 3.81
N GLY A 33 -3.93 5.60 4.84
CA GLY A 33 -4.89 4.94 5.71
C GLY A 33 -4.42 3.59 6.23
N VAL A 34 -5.27 3.00 7.07
CA VAL A 34 -5.09 1.65 7.60
C VAL A 34 -6.17 0.73 7.03
N TYR A 35 -5.76 -0.38 6.44
CA TYR A 35 -6.62 -1.32 5.73
C TYR A 35 -6.50 -2.72 6.30
N ASN A 36 -7.59 -3.48 6.28
CA ASN A 36 -7.55 -4.89 6.63
C ASN A 36 -7.15 -5.70 5.40
N ILE A 37 -5.91 -6.19 5.36
CA ILE A 37 -5.38 -7.05 4.31
C ILE A 37 -5.13 -8.42 4.94
N ASN A 38 -5.85 -9.44 4.45
CA ASN A 38 -5.73 -10.81 4.94
C ASN A 38 -5.85 -10.96 6.48
N GLY A 39 -6.68 -10.13 7.12
CA GLY A 39 -6.92 -10.18 8.57
C GLY A 39 -5.95 -9.36 9.40
N ARG A 40 -4.99 -8.67 8.79
CA ARG A 40 -4.02 -7.78 9.46
C ARG A 40 -4.33 -6.32 9.15
N MET A 41 -4.13 -5.44 10.13
CA MET A 41 -4.23 -4.00 9.95
C MET A 41 -2.93 -3.49 9.34
N VAL A 42 -2.98 -3.10 8.07
CA VAL A 42 -1.86 -2.63 7.28
C VAL A 42 -1.96 -1.13 7.11
N ASN A 43 -0.94 -0.40 7.54
CA ASN A 43 -0.79 1.03 7.30
C ASN A 43 -0.14 1.24 5.94
N VAL A 44 -0.72 2.09 5.10
CA VAL A 44 -0.19 2.46 3.78
C VAL A 44 0.23 3.92 3.83
N GLN A 45 1.49 4.20 3.53
CA GLN A 45 2.05 5.55 3.55
C GLN A 45 2.98 5.78 2.37
N SER A 46 3.24 7.05 2.03
CA SER A 46 4.37 7.43 1.20
C SER A 46 5.47 8.05 2.04
N GLU A 47 6.73 7.75 1.74
CA GLU A 47 7.91 8.39 2.32
C GLU A 47 8.83 8.82 1.18
N GLY A 48 9.02 10.12 0.99
CA GLY A 48 9.64 10.60 -0.24
C GLY A 48 8.84 10.10 -1.44
N ARG A 49 9.51 9.58 -2.48
CA ARG A 49 8.87 9.04 -3.69
C ARG A 49 8.38 7.58 -3.54
N ALA A 50 8.63 6.95 -2.41
CA ALA A 50 8.26 5.55 -2.18
C ALA A 50 6.85 5.44 -1.62
N LEU A 51 6.05 4.51 -2.14
CA LEU A 51 4.86 3.98 -1.49
C LEU A 51 5.27 2.74 -0.69
N LEU A 52 4.84 2.66 0.56
CA LEU A 52 5.11 1.51 1.41
C LEU A 52 3.91 1.11 2.25
N ALA A 53 3.86 -0.18 2.57
CA ALA A 53 2.86 -0.75 3.45
C ALA A 53 3.53 -1.51 4.58
N THR A 54 3.13 -1.21 5.81
CA THR A 54 3.62 -1.87 7.01
C THR A 54 2.47 -2.44 7.84
N TYR A 55 2.74 -3.46 8.64
CA TYR A 55 1.83 -3.86 9.71
C TYR A 55 2.59 -4.03 11.02
N ASN A 56 1.92 -3.72 12.11
CA ASN A 56 2.47 -3.89 13.45
C ASN A 56 2.07 -5.26 14.01
N THR A 57 3.03 -6.04 14.49
CA THR A 57 2.80 -7.35 15.13
C THR A 57 2.51 -7.25 16.63
N GLY A 58 2.57 -6.06 17.21
CA GLY A 58 2.58 -5.82 18.66
C GLY A 58 3.94 -6.05 19.31
N LEU A 59 4.98 -6.42 18.54
CA LEU A 59 6.32 -6.73 19.03
C LEU A 59 7.28 -5.53 19.04
N GLY A 60 6.75 -4.31 18.86
CA GLY A 60 7.53 -3.07 18.93
C GLY A 60 8.17 -2.63 17.62
N GLU A 61 8.12 -3.46 16.57
CA GLU A 61 8.62 -3.11 15.23
C GLU A 61 7.54 -3.34 14.16
N ASP A 62 7.48 -2.40 13.21
CA ASP A 62 6.62 -2.51 12.04
C ASP A 62 7.28 -3.44 11.01
N THR A 63 6.53 -4.42 10.53
CA THR A 63 6.98 -5.29 9.44
C THR A 63 6.62 -4.66 8.10
N LEU A 64 7.62 -4.48 7.23
CA LEU A 64 7.42 -4.04 5.85
C LEU A 64 6.81 -5.15 5.01
N ILE A 65 5.69 -4.86 4.33
CA ILE A 65 5.04 -5.76 3.38
C ILE A 65 5.58 -5.52 1.97
N PHE A 66 5.61 -4.24 1.58
CA PHE A 66 6.14 -3.83 0.29
C PHE A 66 6.66 -2.40 0.37
N THR A 67 7.57 -2.10 -0.54
CA THR A 67 7.96 -0.75 -0.92
C THR A 67 8.05 -0.67 -2.43
N GLN A 68 7.59 0.44 -3.00
CA GLN A 68 7.59 0.70 -4.43
C GLN A 68 7.80 2.18 -4.69
N ASP A 69 8.86 2.52 -5.41
CA ASP A 69 9.06 3.88 -5.91
C ASP A 69 8.06 4.18 -7.03
N LEU A 70 7.39 5.33 -6.93
CA LEU A 70 6.44 5.78 -7.94
C LEU A 70 6.93 7.09 -8.55
N ASP A 71 7.00 7.14 -9.88
CA ASP A 71 7.33 8.36 -10.62
C ASP A 71 6.08 9.25 -10.72
N ILE A 72 5.76 9.89 -9.59
CA ILE A 72 4.59 10.76 -9.48
C ILE A 72 4.93 12.16 -10.01
N ASP A 73 4.07 12.66 -10.89
CA ASP A 73 4.02 14.06 -11.24
C ASP A 73 3.06 14.78 -10.28
N THR A 74 3.64 15.52 -9.34
CA THR A 74 2.92 16.22 -8.28
C THR A 74 2.09 17.41 -8.76
N SER A 75 2.02 17.67 -10.07
CA SER A 75 1.14 18.69 -10.66
C SER A 75 -0.24 18.15 -11.06
N LYS A 76 -0.43 16.82 -11.10
CA LYS A 76 -1.68 16.18 -11.54
C LYS A 76 -2.18 15.12 -10.57
N ALA A 77 -3.45 14.76 -10.73
CA ALA A 77 -4.06 13.69 -9.96
C ALA A 77 -3.63 12.33 -10.51
N HIS A 78 -3.21 11.44 -9.61
CA HIS A 78 -2.82 10.08 -9.90
C HIS A 78 -3.63 9.08 -9.08
N MET A 79 -3.88 7.91 -9.65
CA MET A 79 -4.56 6.82 -8.95
C MET A 79 -3.57 5.72 -8.58
N ILE A 80 -3.63 5.28 -7.33
CA ILE A 80 -2.91 4.12 -6.85
C ILE A 80 -3.94 3.06 -6.46
N THR A 81 -3.71 1.85 -6.96
CA THR A 81 -4.55 0.69 -6.70
C THR A 81 -3.69 -0.42 -6.12
N VAL A 82 -4.06 -0.93 -4.96
CA VAL A 82 -3.48 -2.13 -4.36
C VAL A 82 -4.53 -3.23 -4.40
N THR A 83 -4.28 -4.28 -5.18
CA THR A 83 -5.09 -5.50 -5.14
C THR A 83 -4.38 -6.55 -4.33
N PHE A 84 -5.12 -7.33 -3.55
CA PHE A 84 -4.54 -8.42 -2.78
C PHE A 84 -5.44 -9.65 -2.83
N SER A 85 -4.81 -10.81 -2.79
CA SER A 85 -5.45 -12.11 -2.73
C SER A 85 -4.84 -12.93 -1.58
N ALA A 86 -5.17 -14.22 -1.53
CA ALA A 86 -4.53 -15.15 -0.60
C ALA A 86 -3.06 -15.44 -0.94
N LYS A 87 -2.60 -15.09 -2.15
CA LYS A 87 -1.27 -15.47 -2.67
C LYS A 87 -0.49 -14.31 -3.28
N GLU A 88 -1.16 -13.23 -3.64
CA GLU A 88 -0.54 -12.19 -4.47
C GLU A 88 -1.00 -10.81 -4.01
N LEU A 89 -0.07 -9.86 -4.01
CA LEU A 89 -0.31 -8.44 -3.86
C LEU A 89 0.19 -7.74 -5.13
N ASN A 90 -0.66 -6.92 -5.74
CA ASN A 90 -0.29 -6.15 -6.91
C ASN A 90 -0.51 -4.66 -6.66
N ILE A 91 0.43 -3.85 -7.11
CA ILE A 91 0.39 -2.39 -7.05
C ILE A 91 0.27 -1.87 -8.47
N TYR A 92 -0.76 -1.08 -8.72
CA TYR A 92 -0.96 -0.37 -9.98
C TYR A 92 -0.87 1.14 -9.75
N PHE A 93 -0.23 1.81 -10.68
CA PHE A 93 -0.13 3.27 -10.75
C PHE A 93 -0.73 3.73 -12.08
N ASP A 94 -1.76 4.57 -12.01
CA ASP A 94 -2.56 4.99 -13.16
C ASP A 94 -3.02 3.82 -14.07
N GLY A 95 -3.35 2.69 -13.43
CA GLY A 95 -3.79 1.47 -14.12
C GLY A 95 -2.67 0.61 -14.70
N GLN A 96 -1.40 1.02 -14.60
CA GLN A 96 -0.25 0.21 -14.99
C GLN A 96 0.32 -0.56 -13.81
N LEU A 97 0.49 -1.87 -13.97
CA LEU A 97 1.10 -2.72 -12.95
C LEU A 97 2.55 -2.28 -12.72
N GLN A 98 2.87 -1.89 -11.49
CA GLN A 98 4.22 -1.50 -11.07
C GLN A 98 4.95 -2.65 -10.37
N GLN A 99 4.22 -3.38 -9.53
CA GLN A 99 4.77 -4.45 -8.72
C GLN A 99 3.76 -5.57 -8.54
N ALA A 100 4.24 -6.81 -8.62
CA ALA A 100 3.52 -8.01 -8.22
C ALA A 100 4.39 -8.75 -7.21
N LEU A 101 3.81 -9.11 -6.07
CA LEU A 101 4.49 -9.78 -4.96
C LEU A 101 3.73 -11.05 -4.62
N ASP A 102 4.44 -12.17 -4.62
CA ASP A 102 3.94 -13.38 -3.99
C ASP A 102 3.90 -13.16 -2.48
N ILE A 103 2.72 -13.37 -1.91
CA ILE A 103 2.51 -13.37 -0.48
C ILE A 103 2.49 -14.83 -0.06
N GLU A 104 3.45 -15.24 0.77
CA GLU A 104 3.29 -16.51 1.47
C GLU A 104 2.00 -16.46 2.29
N PRO A 105 1.23 -17.55 2.36
CA PRO A 105 0.09 -17.61 3.26
C PRO A 105 0.56 -17.24 4.66
N PHE A 106 0.07 -16.11 5.19
CA PHE A 106 0.39 -15.72 6.55
C PHE A 106 -0.17 -16.81 7.49
N ASP A 107 0.72 -17.56 8.14
CA ASP A 107 0.37 -18.58 9.14
C ASP A 107 -0.50 -18.03 10.30
#